data_AF-A0A6P5A038-F1
#
_entry.id   AF-A0A6P5A038-F1
#
_cell.length_a   1.000
_cell.length_b   1.000
_cell.length_c   1.000
_cell.angle_alpha   90.00
_cell.angle_beta   90.00
_cell.angle_gamma   90.00
#
_symmetry.space_group_name_H-M   'P 1'
#
loop_
_entity.id
_entity.type
_entity.pdbx_description
1 polymer ?
#
loop_
_entity_poly.entity_id
_entity_poly.type
_entity_poly.pdbx_seq_one_letter_code
_entity_poly.pdbx_strand_id
1 'polypeptide(L)'
;MADPELLLDPAIRIWVFMPIVVITFLVGLIRHNVSLLLQSDKKVELQQVADSQALIRSRLLREHGKYVPRQSFLMRKHFFNEEESGYFKKQKRKPVMKNPMTDPTMMTDMLKGNLTSVLPMIVIGGWINWAFSGFLTTKVPFPLTLRFKPMLQRGVDLPSLDASWVSSVSWYFLNVFGLRSFYTLILGENNAADTSRVMQEQMSGAAMAMPPDPNKAFKAEWEALEVTDHQWALENVEEELIRGSNLPPEEIFVKDKFA
;
A
#
# COMPACT_ATOMS: atom_id res chain seq x y z
N MET A 1 30.99 -25.33 -15.98
CA MET A 1 30.65 -26.43 -16.90
C MET A 1 29.20 -26.24 -17.24
N ALA A 2 28.84 -26.16 -18.53
CA ALA A 2 27.45 -26.04 -18.92
C ALA A 2 26.74 -27.35 -18.55
N ASP A 3 25.80 -27.29 -17.61
CA ASP A 3 24.98 -28.44 -17.24
C ASP A 3 24.27 -28.99 -18.49
N PRO A 4 24.06 -30.31 -18.59
CA PRO A 4 23.38 -30.91 -19.72
C PRO A 4 22.02 -30.25 -19.91
N GLU A 5 21.81 -29.70 -21.11
CA GLU A 5 20.56 -29.06 -21.49
C GLU A 5 19.49 -30.15 -21.55
N LEU A 6 18.64 -30.24 -20.51
CA LEU A 6 17.57 -31.23 -20.50
C LEU A 6 16.60 -30.91 -21.64
N LEU A 7 16.39 -31.90 -22.50
CA LEU A 7 15.34 -31.86 -23.51
C LEU A 7 14.01 -32.18 -22.83
N LEU A 8 13.14 -31.18 -22.73
CA LEU A 8 11.77 -31.35 -22.25
C LEU A 8 10.84 -31.74 -23.42
N ASP A 9 9.79 -32.49 -23.11
CA ASP A 9 8.72 -32.79 -24.07
C ASP A 9 8.05 -31.49 -24.54
N PRO A 10 8.04 -31.19 -25.86
CA PRO A 10 7.35 -30.02 -26.41
C PRO A 10 5.88 -29.92 -26.01
N ALA A 11 5.21 -31.03 -25.70
CA ALA A 11 3.83 -31.03 -25.24
C ALA A 11 3.63 -30.24 -23.93
N ILE A 12 4.63 -30.24 -23.03
CA ILE A 12 4.57 -29.51 -21.75
C ILE A 12 4.37 -28.01 -21.98
N ARG A 13 4.95 -27.46 -23.07
CA ARG A 13 4.80 -26.04 -23.42
C ARG A 13 3.35 -25.66 -23.73
N ILE A 14 2.64 -26.52 -24.45
CA ILE A 14 1.28 -26.23 -24.93
C ILE A 14 0.25 -26.60 -23.85
N TRP A 15 0.47 -27.68 -23.12
CA TRP A 15 -0.51 -28.25 -22.19
C TRP A 15 -0.34 -27.79 -20.74
N VAL A 16 0.82 -27.26 -20.37
CA VAL A 16 1.10 -26.85 -18.98
C VAL A 16 1.54 -25.40 -18.92
N PHE A 17 2.56 -25.02 -19.68
CA PHE A 17 3.11 -23.67 -19.63
C PHE A 17 2.09 -22.60 -20.04
N MET A 18 1.52 -22.73 -21.25
CA MET A 18 0.53 -21.76 -21.76
C MET A 18 -0.76 -21.72 -20.92
N PRO A 19 -1.37 -22.85 -20.52
CA PRO A 19 -2.58 -22.84 -19.71
C PRO A 19 -2.39 -22.20 -18.34
N ILE A 20 -1.24 -22.41 -17.68
CA ILE A 20 -0.96 -21.76 -16.38
C ILE A 20 -0.93 -20.23 -16.54
N VAL A 21 -0.34 -19.70 -17.62
CA VAL A 21 -0.34 -18.24 -17.90
C VAL A 21 -1.76 -17.72 -18.11
N VAL A 22 -2.58 -18.44 -18.90
CA VAL A 22 -3.97 -18.02 -19.16
C VAL A 22 -4.83 -18.09 -17.90
N ILE A 23 -4.72 -19.17 -17.12
CA ILE A 23 -5.46 -19.35 -15.87
C ILE A 23 -5.08 -18.26 -14.87
N THR A 24 -3.78 -18.00 -14.67
CA THR A 24 -3.31 -16.94 -13.77
C THR A 24 -3.85 -15.58 -14.18
N PHE A 25 -3.81 -15.26 -15.48
CA PHE A 25 -4.34 -14.02 -16.04
C PHE A 25 -5.84 -13.85 -15.79
N LEU A 26 -6.65 -14.85 -16.16
CA LEU A 26 -8.11 -14.80 -16.03
C LEU A 26 -8.55 -14.74 -14.56
N VAL A 27 -7.90 -15.52 -13.69
CA VAL A 27 -8.17 -15.49 -12.25
C VAL A 27 -7.86 -14.11 -11.68
N GLY A 28 -6.75 -13.47 -12.07
CA GLY A 28 -6.41 -12.12 -11.64
C GLY A 28 -7.49 -11.11 -12.00
N LEU A 29 -8.03 -11.20 -13.23
CA LEU A 29 -9.11 -10.36 -13.71
C LEU A 29 -10.44 -10.62 -12.98
N ILE A 30 -10.81 -11.88 -12.78
CA ILE A 30 -12.01 -12.25 -12.00
C ILE A 30 -11.88 -11.72 -10.57
N ARG A 31 -10.72 -11.90 -9.94
CA ARG A 31 -10.46 -11.42 -8.58
C ARG A 31 -10.64 -9.92 -8.45
N HIS A 32 -10.13 -9.15 -9.41
CA HIS A 32 -10.31 -7.70 -9.44
C HIS A 32 -11.80 -7.32 -9.47
N ASN A 33 -12.57 -7.92 -10.38
CA ASN A 33 -14.01 -7.66 -10.50
C ASN A 33 -14.78 -8.09 -9.24
N VAL A 34 -14.48 -9.26 -8.69
CA VAL A 34 -15.09 -9.75 -7.43
C VAL A 34 -14.75 -8.83 -6.26
N SER A 35 -13.53 -8.31 -6.20
CA SER A 35 -13.13 -7.35 -5.17
C SER A 35 -13.90 -6.05 -5.27
N LEU A 36 -14.15 -5.54 -6.48
CA LEU A 36 -14.99 -4.35 -6.70
C LEU A 36 -16.43 -4.60 -6.25
N LEU A 37 -16.98 -5.79 -6.52
CA LEU A 37 -18.33 -6.16 -6.10
C LEU A 37 -18.46 -6.36 -4.58
N LEU A 38 -17.39 -6.79 -3.92
CA LEU A 38 -17.34 -7.01 -2.47
C LEU A 38 -16.94 -5.76 -1.68
N GLN A 39 -16.51 -4.68 -2.34
CA GLN A 39 -16.26 -3.41 -1.67
C GLN A 39 -17.57 -2.90 -1.08
N SER A 40 -17.63 -2.89 0.25
CA SER A 40 -18.74 -2.32 0.99
C SER A 40 -18.33 -0.98 1.59
N ASP A 41 -19.18 0.03 1.38
CA ASP A 41 -19.04 1.30 2.07
C ASP A 41 -19.35 1.08 3.55
N LYS A 42 -18.31 1.14 4.40
CA LYS A 42 -18.51 1.09 5.85
C LYS A 42 -19.32 2.31 6.25
N LYS A 43 -20.40 2.11 7.00
CA LYS A 43 -21.16 3.19 7.62
C LYS A 43 -20.26 3.87 8.65
N VAL A 44 -19.70 5.02 8.28
CA VAL A 44 -18.87 5.81 9.18
C VAL A 44 -19.78 6.59 10.13
N GLU A 45 -19.45 6.56 11.42
CA GLU A 45 -20.13 7.39 12.41
C GLU A 45 -19.81 8.87 12.16
N LEU A 46 -20.84 9.72 12.06
CA LEU A 46 -20.67 11.16 11.79
C LEU A 46 -19.71 11.83 12.77
N GLN A 47 -19.71 11.38 14.02
CA GLN A 47 -18.83 11.89 15.06
C GLN A 47 -17.35 11.56 14.79
N GLN A 48 -17.06 10.34 14.33
CA GLN A 48 -15.71 9.94 13.96
C GLN A 48 -15.20 10.72 12.74
N VAL A 49 -16.07 10.98 11.75
CA VAL A 49 -15.73 11.83 10.60
C VAL A 49 -15.40 13.24 11.06
N ALA A 50 -16.25 13.85 11.89
CA ALA A 50 -16.03 15.20 12.40
C ALA A 50 -14.69 15.32 13.15
N ASP A 51 -14.38 14.35 14.01
CA ASP A 51 -13.13 14.29 14.77
C ASP A 51 -11.90 14.12 13.84
N SER A 52 -12.00 13.28 12.81
CA SER A 52 -10.94 13.09 11.81
C SER A 52 -10.67 14.37 11.00
N GLN A 53 -11.73 15.06 10.58
CA GLN A 53 -11.62 16.31 9.83
C GLN A 53 -11.08 17.45 10.69
N ALA A 54 -11.42 17.48 11.98
CA ALA A 54 -10.84 18.45 12.92
C ALA A 54 -9.32 18.25 13.07
N LEU A 55 -8.84 17.00 13.17
CA LEU A 55 -7.40 16.68 13.18
C LEU A 55 -6.71 17.08 11.88
N ILE A 56 -7.29 16.75 10.72
CA ILE A 56 -6.75 17.13 9.41
C ILE A 56 -6.66 18.66 9.31
N ARG A 57 -7.69 19.37 9.74
CA ARG A 57 -7.71 20.84 9.76
C ARG A 57 -6.61 21.42 10.64
N SER A 58 -6.35 20.84 11.81
CA SER A 58 -5.25 21.26 12.68
C SER A 58 -3.88 21.01 12.03
N ARG A 59 -3.70 19.85 11.40
CA ARG A 59 -2.46 19.54 10.66
C ARG A 59 -2.23 20.54 9.53
N LEU A 60 -3.26 20.85 8.74
CA LEU A 60 -3.19 21.87 7.68
C LEU A 60 -2.87 23.26 8.25
N LEU A 61 -3.42 23.62 9.41
CA LEU A 61 -3.08 24.88 10.08
C LEU A 61 -1.60 24.89 10.49
N ARG A 62 -1.06 23.77 10.97
CA ARG A 62 0.33 23.65 11.37
C ARG A 62 1.30 23.70 10.18
N GLU A 63 0.99 23.00 9.09
CA GLU A 63 1.87 22.88 7.91
C GLU A 63 1.76 24.07 6.95
N HIS A 64 0.54 24.61 6.77
CA HIS A 64 0.24 25.66 5.80
C HIS A 64 -0.26 26.96 6.42
N GLY A 65 -0.21 27.09 7.75
CA GLY A 65 -0.60 28.33 8.47
C GLY A 65 0.24 29.56 8.15
N LYS A 66 1.37 29.39 7.45
CA LYS A 66 2.28 30.47 7.02
C LYS A 66 1.69 31.46 6.00
N TYR A 67 0.59 31.09 5.33
CA TYR A 67 -0.06 31.93 4.31
C TYR A 67 -1.25 32.74 4.85
N VAL A 68 -1.71 32.49 6.09
CA VAL A 68 -2.81 33.25 6.72
C VAL A 68 -2.29 34.28 7.71
N PRO A 69 -2.88 35.49 7.80
CA PRO A 69 -2.32 36.56 8.62
C PRO A 69 -2.09 36.10 10.06
N ARG A 70 -1.02 36.62 10.70
CA ARG A 70 -0.62 36.25 12.07
C ARG A 70 -1.79 36.24 13.04
N GLN A 71 -2.64 37.28 13.00
CA GLN A 71 -3.81 37.38 13.85
C GLN A 71 -4.79 36.21 13.65
N SER A 72 -5.05 35.84 12.39
CA SER A 72 -5.95 34.76 12.04
C SER A 72 -5.37 33.39 12.33
N PHE A 73 -4.03 33.22 12.28
CA PHE A 73 -3.35 32.02 12.74
C PHE A 73 -3.50 31.86 14.25
N LEU A 74 -3.16 32.90 15.02
CA LEU A 74 -3.24 32.89 16.49
C LEU A 74 -4.66 32.64 16.99
N MET A 75 -5.67 33.26 16.38
CA MET A 75 -7.08 33.02 16.73
C MET A 75 -7.48 31.54 16.52
N ARG A 76 -6.99 30.90 15.44
CA ARG A 76 -7.28 29.49 15.17
C ARG A 76 -6.47 28.56 16.08
N LYS A 77 -5.20 28.87 16.36
CA LYS A 77 -4.37 28.17 17.35
C LYS A 77 -5.05 28.20 18.71
N HIS A 78 -5.50 29.37 19.14
CA HIS A 78 -6.24 29.55 20.40
C HIS A 78 -7.54 28.73 20.42
N PHE A 79 -8.34 28.71 19.34
CA PHE A 79 -9.55 27.88 19.27
C PHE A 79 -9.29 26.38 19.50
N PHE A 80 -8.14 25.86 19.03
CA PHE A 80 -7.79 24.46 19.20
C PHE A 80 -7.10 24.18 20.55
N ASN A 81 -6.20 25.06 20.98
CA ASN A 81 -5.29 24.81 22.11
C ASN A 81 -5.71 25.41 23.46
N GLU A 82 -6.75 26.26 23.50
CA GLU A 82 -7.17 26.90 24.74
C GLU A 82 -7.43 25.87 25.87
N GLU A 83 -6.93 26.15 27.08
CA GLU A 83 -6.92 25.17 28.16
C GLU A 83 -8.33 24.83 28.68
N GLU A 84 -9.18 25.85 28.80
CA GLU A 84 -10.57 25.75 29.27
C GLU A 84 -11.56 25.47 28.12
N SER A 85 -11.30 26.05 26.93
CA SER A 85 -12.28 26.11 25.84
C SER A 85 -11.90 25.40 24.55
N GLY A 86 -10.67 24.92 24.45
CA GLY A 86 -10.10 24.37 23.24
C GLY A 86 -10.78 23.08 22.80
N TYR A 87 -10.95 22.93 21.48
CA TYR A 87 -11.61 21.77 20.88
C TYR A 87 -10.99 20.44 21.37
N PHE A 88 -9.65 20.38 21.46
CA PHE A 88 -8.92 19.17 21.85
C PHE A 88 -9.01 18.82 23.34
N LYS A 89 -9.24 19.79 24.22
CA LYS A 89 -9.41 19.55 25.67
C LYS A 89 -10.87 19.36 26.09
N LYS A 90 -11.82 20.07 25.47
CA LYS A 90 -13.27 19.94 25.77
C LYS A 90 -13.84 18.60 25.32
N GLN A 91 -13.40 18.09 24.17
CA GLN A 91 -13.90 16.83 23.65
C GLN A 91 -13.18 15.63 24.26
N LYS A 92 -13.39 15.41 25.56
CA LYS A 92 -13.05 14.12 26.19
C LYS A 92 -14.06 13.09 25.70
N ARG A 93 -13.78 12.47 24.55
CA ARG A 93 -14.55 11.32 24.10
C ARG A 93 -14.25 10.17 25.06
N LYS A 94 -15.24 9.32 25.37
CA LYS A 94 -14.92 8.07 26.06
C LYS A 94 -13.86 7.39 25.21
N PRO A 95 -12.66 7.07 25.75
CA PRO A 95 -11.70 6.30 24.98
C PRO A 95 -12.46 5.06 24.56
N VAL A 96 -12.68 4.95 23.26
CA VAL A 96 -13.07 3.69 22.67
C VAL A 96 -11.80 2.88 22.79
N MET A 97 -11.56 2.37 24.00
CA MET A 97 -10.40 1.59 24.39
C MET A 97 -10.56 0.23 23.71
N LYS A 98 -10.56 0.25 22.39
CA LYS A 98 -10.50 -0.90 21.52
C LYS A 98 -9.01 -1.20 21.44
N ASN A 99 -8.52 -1.86 22.49
CA ASN A 99 -7.38 -2.74 22.28
C ASN A 99 -7.72 -3.57 21.03
N PRO A 100 -6.79 -3.75 20.08
CA PRO A 100 -6.99 -4.61 18.93
C PRO A 100 -7.43 -6.05 19.29
N MET A 101 -7.29 -6.41 20.58
CA MET A 101 -7.67 -7.68 21.16
C MET A 101 -9.10 -7.72 21.74
N THR A 102 -9.74 -6.58 22.01
CA THR A 102 -11.09 -6.51 22.62
C THR A 102 -12.20 -6.27 21.61
N ASP A 103 -11.88 -5.89 20.37
CA ASP A 103 -12.87 -5.77 19.30
C ASP A 103 -12.54 -6.71 18.14
N PRO A 104 -13.05 -7.96 18.19
CA PRO A 104 -12.84 -8.97 17.15
C PRO A 104 -13.16 -8.45 15.76
N THR A 105 -14.10 -7.49 15.63
CA THR A 105 -14.62 -6.99 14.35
C THR A 105 -13.59 -6.21 13.51
N MET A 106 -12.77 -5.36 14.13
CA MET A 106 -11.79 -4.53 13.40
C MET A 106 -10.55 -5.35 12.99
N MET A 107 -10.10 -6.25 13.86
CA MET A 107 -9.06 -7.22 13.51
C MET A 107 -9.55 -8.21 12.46
N THR A 108 -10.80 -8.68 12.55
CA THR A 108 -11.37 -9.52 11.50
C THR A 108 -11.49 -8.79 10.18
N ASP A 109 -11.79 -7.49 10.14
CA ASP A 109 -11.89 -6.77 8.87
C ASP A 109 -10.53 -6.63 8.17
N MET A 110 -9.47 -6.34 8.93
CA MET A 110 -8.11 -6.29 8.41
C MET A 110 -7.60 -7.67 7.98
N LEU A 111 -7.80 -8.68 8.84
CA LEU A 111 -7.43 -10.07 8.52
C LEU A 111 -8.24 -10.60 7.34
N LYS A 112 -9.53 -10.26 7.24
CA LYS A 112 -10.41 -10.65 6.14
C LYS A 112 -9.93 -10.03 4.85
N GLY A 113 -9.54 -8.76 4.82
CA GLY A 113 -8.96 -8.12 3.62
C GLY A 113 -7.65 -8.78 3.14
N ASN A 114 -6.77 -9.13 4.08
CA ASN A 114 -5.52 -9.82 3.76
C ASN A 114 -5.76 -11.28 3.35
N LEU A 115 -6.66 -11.98 4.03
CA LEU A 115 -6.99 -13.38 3.77
C LEU A 115 -7.75 -13.54 2.44
N THR A 116 -8.71 -12.67 2.12
CA THR A 116 -9.41 -12.69 0.83
C THR A 116 -8.46 -12.43 -0.34
N SER A 117 -7.37 -11.70 -0.11
CA SER A 117 -6.34 -11.42 -1.11
C SER A 117 -5.37 -12.60 -1.32
N VAL A 118 -4.97 -13.27 -0.24
CA VAL A 118 -3.92 -14.32 -0.26
C VAL A 118 -4.51 -15.72 -0.47
N LEU A 119 -5.70 -16.00 0.06
CA LEU A 119 -6.31 -17.32 0.02
C LEU A 119 -6.51 -17.86 -1.41
N PRO A 120 -7.05 -17.07 -2.38
CA PRO A 120 -7.22 -17.58 -3.75
C PRO A 120 -5.88 -17.97 -4.39
N MET A 121 -4.81 -17.23 -4.10
CA MET A 121 -3.47 -17.50 -4.63
C MET A 121 -2.93 -18.84 -4.13
N ILE A 122 -3.12 -19.15 -2.84
CA ILE A 122 -2.68 -20.41 -2.23
C ILE A 122 -3.53 -21.58 -2.74
N VAL A 123 -4.85 -21.43 -2.80
CA VAL A 123 -5.76 -22.49 -3.26
C VAL A 123 -5.44 -22.92 -4.68
N ILE A 124 -5.23 -21.95 -5.58
CA ILE A 124 -4.90 -22.23 -6.99
C ILE A 124 -3.49 -22.81 -7.11
N GLY A 125 -2.52 -22.30 -6.33
CA GLY A 125 -1.18 -22.89 -6.27
C GLY A 125 -1.19 -24.35 -5.80
N GLY A 126 -2.03 -24.67 -4.82
CA GLY A 126 -2.26 -26.04 -4.35
C GLY A 126 -2.92 -26.92 -5.39
N TRP A 127 -3.92 -26.40 -6.12
CA TRP A 127 -4.56 -27.12 -7.23
C TRP A 127 -3.59 -27.39 -8.39
N ILE A 128 -2.75 -26.42 -8.77
CA ILE A 128 -1.69 -26.61 -9.77
C ILE A 128 -0.67 -27.63 -9.30
N ASN A 129 -0.28 -27.60 -8.02
CA ASN A 129 0.60 -28.61 -7.43
C ASN A 129 -0.01 -30.02 -7.47
N TRP A 130 -1.32 -30.16 -7.41
CA TRP A 130 -1.99 -31.45 -7.51
C TRP A 130 -2.15 -31.89 -8.97
N ALA A 131 -2.59 -31.00 -9.86
CA ALA A 131 -2.89 -31.30 -11.26
C ALA A 131 -1.63 -31.46 -12.14
N PHE A 132 -0.55 -30.75 -11.84
CA PHE A 132 0.66 -30.66 -12.66
C PHE A 132 1.93 -31.02 -11.86
N SER A 133 1.89 -32.06 -11.04
CA SER A 133 3.05 -32.56 -10.28
C SER A 133 3.88 -33.57 -11.09
N GLY A 134 5.14 -33.78 -10.69
CA GLY A 134 5.96 -34.89 -11.17
C GLY A 134 6.86 -34.58 -12.35
N PHE A 135 6.88 -33.34 -12.85
CA PHE A 135 7.70 -32.94 -13.99
C PHE A 135 8.21 -31.50 -13.89
N LEU A 136 9.23 -31.18 -14.69
CA LEU A 136 9.81 -29.84 -14.82
C LEU A 136 9.08 -29.05 -15.90
N THR A 137 8.83 -27.76 -15.64
CA THR A 137 8.08 -26.90 -16.57
C THR A 137 8.99 -26.06 -17.44
N THR A 138 9.95 -25.36 -16.83
CA THR A 138 10.87 -24.48 -17.57
C THR A 138 12.17 -24.27 -16.80
N LYS A 139 13.16 -23.69 -17.46
CA LYS A 139 14.42 -23.23 -16.88
C LYS A 139 14.43 -21.70 -16.87
N VAL A 140 14.67 -21.09 -15.71
CA VAL A 140 14.87 -19.65 -15.62
C VAL A 140 16.30 -19.26 -16.05
N PRO A 141 16.48 -18.10 -16.71
CA PRO A 141 17.75 -17.71 -17.33
C PRO A 141 18.76 -17.10 -16.34
N PHE A 142 18.49 -17.14 -15.04
CA PHE A 142 19.35 -16.61 -13.99
C PHE A 142 19.62 -17.67 -12.92
N PRO A 143 20.85 -17.70 -12.35
CA PRO A 143 21.21 -18.68 -11.33
C PRO A 143 20.43 -18.43 -10.04
N LEU A 144 19.91 -19.49 -9.44
CA LEU A 144 19.17 -19.48 -8.18
C LEU A 144 19.98 -20.18 -7.08
N THR A 145 19.81 -19.73 -5.84
CA THR A 145 20.50 -20.36 -4.70
C THR A 145 19.86 -21.71 -4.36
N LEU A 146 20.69 -22.66 -3.96
CA LEU A 146 20.26 -24.03 -3.65
C LEU A 146 19.23 -24.10 -2.50
N ARG A 147 19.17 -23.08 -1.64
CA ARG A 147 18.19 -22.99 -0.53
C ARG A 147 16.74 -22.85 -1.02
N PHE A 148 16.53 -22.33 -2.22
CA PHE A 148 15.19 -22.25 -2.83
C PHE A 148 14.77 -23.54 -3.54
N LYS A 149 15.69 -24.50 -3.73
CA LYS A 149 15.43 -25.73 -4.48
C LYS A 149 14.22 -26.54 -3.96
N PRO A 150 14.04 -26.79 -2.64
CA PRO A 150 12.87 -27.52 -2.15
C PRO A 150 11.53 -26.82 -2.42
N MET A 151 11.55 -25.50 -2.52
CA MET A 151 10.38 -24.69 -2.87
C MET A 151 10.12 -24.71 -4.38
N LEU A 152 11.18 -24.56 -5.17
CA LEU A 152 11.11 -24.40 -6.62
C LEU A 152 10.84 -25.70 -7.38
N GLN A 153 11.29 -26.83 -6.82
CA GLN A 153 11.17 -28.17 -7.41
C GLN A 153 10.21 -29.06 -6.63
N ARG A 154 9.23 -28.45 -5.97
CA ARG A 154 8.18 -29.19 -5.28
C ARG A 154 7.50 -30.16 -6.26
N GLY A 155 7.50 -31.45 -5.93
CA GLY A 155 6.96 -32.52 -6.76
C GLY A 155 7.97 -33.22 -7.68
N VAL A 156 9.27 -32.86 -7.61
CA VAL A 156 10.35 -33.51 -8.38
C VAL A 156 11.48 -33.92 -7.42
N ASP A 157 11.82 -35.20 -7.40
CA ASP A 157 12.84 -35.74 -6.48
C ASP A 157 14.17 -35.99 -7.22
N LEU A 158 14.86 -34.89 -7.55
CA LEU A 158 16.17 -34.94 -8.23
C LEU A 158 17.21 -34.09 -7.46
N PRO A 159 17.95 -34.68 -6.50
CA PRO A 159 18.85 -33.94 -5.61
C PRO A 159 20.06 -33.33 -6.32
N SER A 160 20.45 -33.84 -7.49
CA SER A 160 21.57 -33.33 -8.30
C SER A 160 21.18 -32.25 -9.32
N LEU A 161 19.89 -31.99 -9.54
CA LEU A 161 19.43 -31.02 -10.53
C LEU A 161 19.73 -29.56 -10.11
N ASP A 162 20.10 -28.71 -11.05
CA ASP A 162 20.29 -27.28 -10.77
C ASP A 162 18.97 -26.60 -10.34
N ALA A 163 19.07 -25.61 -9.44
CA ALA A 163 17.92 -24.88 -8.89
C ALA A 163 17.22 -23.97 -9.92
N SER A 164 17.84 -23.73 -11.08
CA SER A 164 17.26 -22.95 -12.18
C SER A 164 16.10 -23.67 -12.88
N TRP A 165 15.98 -25.00 -12.70
CA TRP A 165 14.85 -25.77 -13.21
C TRP A 165 13.68 -25.68 -12.25
N VAL A 166 12.52 -25.24 -12.76
CA VAL A 166 11.34 -24.95 -11.93
C VAL A 166 10.17 -25.89 -12.24
N SER A 167 9.42 -26.24 -11.20
CA SER A 167 8.16 -26.98 -11.32
C SER A 167 7.00 -26.06 -11.76
N SER A 168 5.86 -26.66 -12.06
CA SER A 168 4.62 -25.98 -12.49
C SER A 168 4.11 -24.96 -11.45
N VAL A 169 4.23 -25.28 -10.17
CA VAL A 169 3.83 -24.40 -9.04
C VAL A 169 4.70 -23.16 -8.98
N SER A 170 6.00 -23.33 -9.16
CA SER A 170 6.96 -22.23 -9.17
C SER A 170 6.76 -21.34 -10.37
N TRP A 171 6.44 -21.92 -11.54
CA TRP A 171 6.01 -21.17 -12.72
C TRP A 171 4.72 -20.37 -12.46
N TYR A 172 3.74 -20.96 -11.78
CA TYR A 172 2.53 -20.24 -11.35
C TYR A 172 2.87 -19.04 -10.46
N PHE A 173 3.68 -19.23 -9.40
CA PHE A 173 4.07 -18.13 -8.51
C PHE A 173 4.83 -17.02 -9.27
N LEU A 174 5.72 -17.38 -10.20
CA LEU A 174 6.38 -16.41 -11.08
C LEU A 174 5.38 -15.59 -11.91
N ASN A 175 4.35 -16.23 -12.48
CA ASN A 175 3.30 -15.51 -13.21
C ASN A 175 2.46 -14.61 -12.31
N VAL A 176 2.10 -15.06 -11.10
CA VAL A 176 1.33 -14.22 -10.16
C VAL A 176 2.10 -12.95 -9.80
N PHE A 177 3.41 -13.05 -9.56
CA PHE A 177 4.23 -11.87 -9.25
C PHE A 177 4.54 -11.02 -10.49
N GLY A 178 4.79 -11.64 -11.65
CA GLY A 178 5.16 -10.94 -12.89
C GLY A 178 3.99 -10.23 -13.57
N LEU A 179 2.78 -10.81 -13.55
CA LEU A 179 1.59 -10.25 -14.21
C LEU A 179 1.01 -9.04 -13.48
N ARG A 180 1.51 -8.70 -12.29
CA ARG A 180 1.06 -7.54 -11.51
C ARG A 180 1.14 -6.24 -12.30
N SER A 181 2.30 -5.93 -12.89
CA SER A 181 2.49 -4.71 -13.68
C SER A 181 1.59 -4.69 -14.91
N PHE A 182 1.35 -5.86 -15.50
CA PHE A 182 0.46 -6.02 -16.63
C PHE A 182 -1.01 -5.74 -16.26
N TYR A 183 -1.46 -6.19 -15.08
CA TYR A 183 -2.79 -5.85 -14.57
C TYR A 183 -2.95 -4.35 -14.33
N THR A 184 -1.94 -3.67 -13.78
CA THR A 184 -1.99 -2.21 -13.59
C THR A 184 -2.10 -1.47 -14.93
N LEU A 185 -1.44 -1.96 -15.98
CA LEU A 185 -1.55 -1.38 -17.31
C LEU A 185 -2.96 -1.52 -17.91
N ILE A 186 -3.61 -2.66 -17.71
CA ILE A 186 -4.94 -2.95 -18.28
C ILE A 186 -6.08 -2.34 -17.45
N LEU A 187 -5.97 -2.40 -16.12
CA LEU A 187 -7.03 -2.05 -15.18
C LEU A 187 -6.85 -0.65 -14.56
N GLY A 188 -5.70 0.00 -14.76
CA GLY A 188 -5.39 1.34 -14.23
C GLY A 188 -4.99 1.35 -12.74
N GLU A 189 -4.90 2.55 -12.15
CA GLU A 189 -4.41 2.78 -10.77
C GLU A 189 -5.31 2.20 -9.65
N ASN A 190 -6.59 1.89 -9.95
CA ASN A 190 -7.53 1.29 -9.00
C ASN A 190 -7.45 -0.25 -8.95
N ASN A 191 -6.27 -0.80 -9.24
CA ASN A 191 -6.10 -2.24 -9.30
C ASN A 191 -6.14 -2.88 -7.90
N ALA A 192 -7.32 -3.30 -7.46
CA ALA A 192 -7.50 -4.15 -6.27
C ALA A 192 -6.77 -5.53 -6.37
N ALA A 193 -6.21 -5.87 -7.54
CA ALA A 193 -5.34 -7.03 -7.68
C ALA A 193 -3.93 -6.82 -7.07
N ASP A 194 -3.56 -5.57 -6.76
CA ASP A 194 -2.25 -5.23 -6.24
C ASP A 194 -2.17 -5.36 -4.70
N THR A 195 -1.84 -6.57 -4.24
CA THR A 195 -1.70 -6.89 -2.80
C THR A 195 -0.35 -6.46 -2.22
N SER A 196 0.67 -6.21 -3.04
CA SER A 196 2.01 -5.91 -2.52
C SER A 196 2.12 -4.48 -2.02
N ARG A 197 1.33 -3.53 -2.54
CA ARG A 197 1.26 -2.18 -1.96
C ARG A 197 0.75 -2.24 -0.52
N VAL A 198 -0.29 -3.03 -0.28
CA VAL A 198 -0.84 -3.28 1.06
C VAL A 198 0.18 -4.00 1.96
N MET A 199 0.88 -5.01 1.44
CA MET A 199 1.91 -5.72 2.21
C MET A 199 3.12 -4.83 2.54
N GLN A 200 3.54 -3.98 1.61
CA GLN A 200 4.61 -3.00 1.82
C GLN A 200 4.16 -1.86 2.76
N GLU A 201 2.90 -1.41 2.69
CA GLU A 201 2.29 -0.46 3.62
C GLU A 201 2.16 -1.04 5.04
N GLN A 202 1.88 -2.35 5.16
CA GLN A 202 1.82 -3.04 6.44
C GLN A 202 3.21 -3.26 7.04
N MET A 203 4.22 -3.52 6.22
CA MET A 203 5.60 -3.73 6.67
C MET A 203 6.35 -2.41 6.92
N SER A 204 5.95 -1.31 6.26
CA SER A 204 6.48 0.04 6.48
C SER A 204 5.82 0.77 7.65
N GLY A 205 4.85 0.16 8.33
CA GLY A 205 4.19 0.76 9.50
C GLY A 205 3.33 1.99 9.19
N ALA A 206 3.20 2.40 7.93
CA ALA A 206 2.45 3.58 7.53
C ALA A 206 0.92 3.43 7.79
N ALA A 207 0.40 2.21 7.73
CA ALA A 207 -1.00 1.91 8.06
C ALA A 207 -1.30 1.93 9.57
N MET A 208 -0.29 2.05 10.44
CA MET A 208 -0.42 2.19 11.90
C MET A 208 -0.36 3.65 12.38
N ALA A 209 -0.32 4.62 11.46
CA ALA A 209 -0.13 6.03 11.79
C ALA A 209 -1.39 6.75 12.31
N MET A 210 -2.54 6.07 12.40
CA MET A 210 -3.69 6.59 13.15
C MET A 210 -3.73 5.94 14.53
N PRO A 211 -3.48 6.69 15.61
CA PRO A 211 -3.65 6.18 16.96
C PRO A 211 -5.08 5.63 17.12
N PRO A 212 -5.25 4.41 17.66
CA PRO A 212 -6.57 3.81 17.88
C PRO A 212 -7.42 4.61 18.87
N ASP A 213 -6.79 5.50 19.65
CA ASP A 213 -7.47 6.39 20.60
C ASP A 213 -7.54 7.84 20.08
N PRO A 214 -8.76 8.38 19.81
CA PRO A 214 -8.92 9.76 19.39
C PRO A 214 -8.40 10.75 20.44
N ASN A 215 -8.53 10.42 21.74
CA ASN A 215 -7.99 11.26 22.82
C ASN A 215 -6.45 11.37 22.79
N LYS A 216 -5.77 10.29 22.40
CA LYS A 216 -4.31 10.28 22.30
C LYS A 216 -3.86 11.07 21.07
N ALA A 217 -4.59 10.94 19.96
CA ALA A 217 -4.40 11.75 18.77
C ALA A 217 -4.64 13.25 19.04
N PHE A 218 -5.71 13.61 19.76
CA PHE A 218 -5.99 14.99 20.15
C PHE A 218 -4.92 15.57 21.07
N LYS A 219 -4.41 14.78 22.03
CA LYS A 219 -3.32 15.23 22.90
C LYS A 219 -2.02 15.46 22.12
N ALA A 220 -1.65 14.53 21.24
CA ALA A 220 -0.46 14.65 20.41
C ALA A 220 -0.54 15.87 19.46
N GLU A 221 -1.71 16.10 18.86
CA GLU A 221 -1.92 17.26 17.99
C GLU A 221 -1.95 18.58 18.77
N TRP A 222 -2.50 18.59 19.98
CA TRP A 222 -2.46 19.75 20.88
C TRP A 222 -1.02 20.13 21.23
N GLU A 223 -0.21 19.16 21.65
CA GLU A 223 1.23 19.36 21.95
C GLU A 223 2.00 19.84 20.71
N ALA A 224 1.74 19.24 19.54
CA ALA A 224 2.38 19.63 18.29
C ALA A 224 1.99 21.05 17.85
N LEU A 225 0.72 21.44 17.99
CA LEU A 225 0.24 22.77 17.63
C LEU A 225 0.76 23.82 18.62
N GLU A 226 0.97 23.47 19.88
CA GLU A 226 1.45 24.40 20.90
C GLU A 226 2.86 24.92 20.60
N VAL A 227 3.73 24.03 20.13
CA VAL A 227 5.12 24.34 19.77
C VAL A 227 5.22 25.15 18.47
N THR A 228 4.13 25.31 17.71
CA THR A 228 4.20 25.95 16.39
C THR A 228 4.14 27.47 16.46
N ASP A 229 5.09 28.09 15.79
CA ASP A 229 5.15 29.54 15.62
C ASP A 229 4.74 29.95 14.21
N HIS A 230 4.15 31.15 14.12
CA HIS A 230 3.72 31.69 12.85
C HIS A 230 4.90 32.35 12.12
N GLN A 231 5.32 31.75 11.01
CA GLN A 231 6.26 32.34 10.07
C GLN A 231 5.46 32.89 8.88
N TRP A 232 5.43 34.20 8.71
CA TRP A 232 4.68 34.85 7.64
C TRP A 232 5.46 34.74 6.33
N ALA A 233 5.00 33.89 5.42
CA ALA A 233 5.70 33.67 4.15
C ALA A 233 5.58 34.85 3.17
N LEU A 234 4.60 35.73 3.39
CA LEU A 234 4.25 36.84 2.48
C LEU A 234 4.83 38.18 2.96
N GLU A 235 5.88 38.20 3.79
CA GLU A 235 6.43 39.46 4.34
C GLU A 235 7.19 40.28 3.29
N ASN A 236 7.88 39.61 2.37
CA ASN A 236 8.73 40.24 1.35
C ASN A 236 8.16 40.09 -0.07
N VAL A 237 6.88 39.74 -0.21
CA VAL A 237 6.29 39.42 -1.50
C VAL A 237 6.24 40.64 -2.42
N GLU A 238 6.06 41.84 -1.87
CA GLU A 238 6.08 43.09 -2.62
C GLU A 238 7.47 43.37 -3.21
N GLU A 239 8.53 43.13 -2.44
CA GLU A 239 9.91 43.28 -2.92
C GLU A 239 10.26 42.23 -3.97
N GLU A 240 9.86 40.97 -3.78
CA GLU A 240 10.05 39.90 -4.76
C GLU A 240 9.31 40.19 -6.06
N LEU A 241 8.09 40.73 -5.97
CA LEU A 241 7.29 41.10 -7.15
C LEU A 241 7.92 42.25 -7.93
N ILE A 242 8.42 43.28 -7.23
CA ILE A 242 9.09 44.42 -7.85
C ILE A 242 10.42 44.00 -8.48
N ARG A 243 11.20 43.13 -7.80
CA ARG A 243 12.43 42.54 -8.36
C ARG A 243 12.16 41.61 -9.54
N GLY A 244 11.03 40.92 -9.54
CA GLY A 244 10.58 39.99 -10.58
C GLY A 244 9.98 40.64 -11.83
N SER A 245 9.98 41.98 -11.93
CA SER A 245 9.40 42.75 -13.04
C SER A 245 10.07 42.57 -14.42
N ASN A 246 11.00 41.61 -14.58
CA ASN A 246 11.59 41.22 -15.86
C ASN A 246 11.90 39.71 -15.95
N LEU A 247 11.04 38.82 -15.44
CA LEU A 247 11.18 37.39 -15.74
C LEU A 247 10.33 37.03 -16.98
N PRO A 248 10.92 36.71 -18.14
CA PRO A 248 10.18 36.15 -19.25
C PRO A 248 9.50 34.84 -18.81
N PRO A 249 8.33 34.48 -19.37
CA PRO A 249 7.48 33.37 -18.90
C PRO A 249 8.15 31.98 -18.81
N GLU A 250 9.35 31.80 -19.37
CA GLU A 250 10.01 30.51 -19.53
C GLU A 250 10.75 30.02 -18.27
N GLU A 251 11.16 30.90 -17.33
CA GLU A 251 11.96 30.48 -16.17
C GLU A 251 11.15 30.00 -14.96
N ILE A 252 9.82 30.19 -14.97
CA ILE A 252 8.94 29.82 -13.85
C ILE A 252 8.88 28.29 -13.65
N PHE A 253 9.10 27.51 -14.71
CA PHE A 253 8.97 26.03 -14.67
C PHE A 253 10.26 25.27 -14.35
N VAL A 254 11.40 25.94 -14.18
CA VAL A 254 12.71 25.25 -14.08
C VAL A 254 13.21 25.09 -12.65
N LYS A 255 12.74 25.90 -11.69
CA LYS A 255 13.35 25.94 -10.34
C LYS A 255 12.96 24.82 -9.37
N ASP A 256 11.88 24.06 -9.62
CA ASP A 256 11.42 23.02 -8.69
C ASP A 256 11.93 21.60 -9.00
N LYS A 257 12.97 21.44 -9.83
CA LYS A 257 13.51 20.10 -10.13
C LYS A 257 14.69 19.65 -9.28
N PHE A 258 15.30 20.53 -8.48
CA PHE A 258 16.42 20.16 -7.60
C PHE A 258 16.48 21.02 -6.33
N ALA A 259 15.61 20.73 -5.37
CA ALA A 259 15.80 21.01 -3.95
C ALA A 259 15.03 19.98 -3.12
#